data_AF-A0A2S1ZPC2-F1
#
_entry.id   AF-A0A2S1ZPC2-F1
#
_cell.length_a   1.000
_cell.length_b   1.000
_cell.length_c   1.000
_cell.angle_alpha   90.00
_cell.angle_beta   90.00
_cell.angle_gamma   90.00
#
_symmetry.space_group_name_H-M   'P 1'
#
loop_
_entity.id
_entity.type
_entity.pdbx_description
1 polymer ?
#
loop_
_entity_poly.entity_id
_entity_poly.type
_entity_poly.pdbx_seq_one_letter_code
_entity_poly.pdbx_strand_id
1 'polypeptide(L)'
;CYKRGVDRVFVDHLMFLEKVWGKTGSKIYGPKAGQDYLDNEFRFSLLCQAALEAPRVLDLNCSKYFSGPYGEDVLFIANDWHPALIPCYLNSRYQSRGIYVNAK
;
A
#
# COMPACT_ATOMS: atom_id res chain seq x y z
N CYS A 1 2.31 12.26 4.91
CA CYS A 1 1.70 13.13 5.95
C CYS A 1 2.00 12.55 7.32
N TYR A 2 2.89 13.18 8.08
CA TYR A 2 3.22 12.77 9.45
C TYR A 2 2.22 13.37 10.43
N LYS A 3 1.54 12.51 11.18
CA LYS A 3 0.60 12.94 12.22
C LYS A 3 0.60 11.92 13.35
N ARG A 4 0.81 12.40 14.58
CA ARG A 4 0.88 11.58 15.80
C ARG A 4 1.94 10.47 15.73
N GLY A 5 3.14 10.79 15.25
CA GLY A 5 4.23 9.80 15.18
C GLY A 5 4.17 8.82 14.01
N VAL A 6 3.21 8.98 13.09
CA VAL A 6 2.99 8.04 11.99
C VAL A 6 3.07 8.75 10.64
N ASP A 7 3.97 8.28 9.80
CA ASP A 7 4.07 8.64 8.39
C ASP A 7 2.99 7.91 7.58
N ARG A 8 2.00 8.67 7.11
CA ARG A 8 0.94 8.14 6.23
C ARG A 8 1.26 8.45 4.78
N VAL A 9 1.27 7.41 3.96
CA VAL A 9 1.44 7.45 2.52
C VAL A 9 0.13 7.03 1.86
N PHE A 10 -0.23 7.70 0.78
CA PHE A 10 -1.42 7.40 -0.02
C PHE A 10 -0.99 7.04 -1.44
N VAL A 11 -1.58 5.99 -2.02
CA VAL A 11 -1.33 5.61 -3.41
C VAL A 11 -2.20 6.51 -4.30
N ASP A 12 -1.54 7.34 -5.09
CA ASP A 12 -2.21 8.22 -6.04
C ASP A 12 -2.26 7.57 -7.43
N HIS A 13 -3.47 7.22 -7.88
CA HIS A 13 -3.71 6.64 -9.19
C HIS A 13 -5.16 6.90 -9.61
N LEU A 14 -5.41 7.08 -10.91
CA LEU A 14 -6.75 7.38 -11.46
C LEU A 14 -7.83 6.41 -10.94
N MET A 15 -7.47 5.12 -10.85
CA MET A 15 -8.38 4.07 -10.38
C MET A 15 -8.80 4.20 -8.91
N PHE A 16 -8.03 4.94 -8.09
CA PHE A 16 -8.39 5.27 -6.71
C PHE A 16 -9.03 6.65 -6.60
N LEU A 17 -8.53 7.64 -7.34
CA LEU A 17 -9.01 9.03 -7.27
C LEU A 17 -10.49 9.21 -7.63
N GLU A 18 -11.01 8.35 -8.50
CA GLU A 18 -12.44 8.33 -8.83
C GLU A 18 -13.30 7.79 -7.68
N LYS A 19 -12.72 7.08 -6.71
CA LYS A 19 -13.42 6.30 -5.67
C LYS A 19 -12.90 6.64 -4.27
N VAL A 20 -12.95 7.93 -3.93
CA VAL A 20 -12.49 8.46 -2.64
C VAL A 20 -13.63 8.88 -1.71
N TRP A 21 -13.39 8.73 -0.40
CA TRP A 21 -14.28 9.24 0.63
C TRP A 21 -14.51 10.75 0.42
N GLY A 22 -15.77 11.16 0.33
CA GLY A 22 -16.17 12.54 0.01
C GLY A 22 -16.67 12.73 -1.42
N LYS A 23 -16.10 12.03 -2.42
CA LYS A 23 -16.64 12.03 -3.81
C LYS A 23 -17.62 10.89 -4.02
N THR A 24 -17.23 9.67 -3.69
CA THR A 24 -18.08 8.47 -3.79
C THR A 24 -18.72 8.07 -2.46
N GLY A 25 -18.51 8.87 -1.41
CA GLY A 25 -19.00 8.55 -0.06
C GLY A 25 -18.40 7.25 0.47
N SER A 26 -19.24 6.37 1.01
CA SER A 26 -18.83 5.06 1.54
C SER A 26 -18.63 3.97 0.48
N LYS A 27 -18.74 4.31 -0.81
CA LYS A 27 -18.76 3.35 -1.94
C LYS A 27 -17.36 3.09 -2.51
N ILE A 28 -16.42 2.71 -1.64
CA ILE A 28 -15.01 2.50 -2.00
C ILE A 28 -14.82 1.18 -2.77
N TYR A 29 -15.56 0.15 -2.38
CA TYR A 29 -15.44 -1.21 -2.93
C TYR A 29 -16.43 -1.51 -4.05
N GLY A 30 -17.50 -0.74 -4.14
CA GLY A 30 -18.53 -0.95 -5.15
C GLY A 30 -19.63 0.10 -5.10
N PRO A 31 -20.44 0.22 -6.16
CA PRO A 31 -21.47 1.26 -6.28
C PRO A 31 -22.64 1.09 -5.29
N LYS A 32 -22.82 -0.11 -4.74
CA LYS A 32 -23.83 -0.47 -3.73
C LYS A 32 -23.35 -1.67 -2.91
N ALA A 33 -23.95 -1.89 -1.75
CA ALA A 33 -23.65 -3.06 -0.92
C ALA A 33 -23.93 -4.36 -1.70
N GLY A 34 -23.01 -5.32 -1.61
CA GLY A 34 -23.11 -6.61 -2.31
C GLY A 34 -22.81 -6.57 -3.81
N GLN A 35 -22.35 -5.44 -4.35
CA GLN A 35 -21.87 -5.35 -5.73
C GLN A 35 -20.54 -4.61 -5.76
N ASP A 36 -19.50 -5.29 -6.21
CA ASP A 36 -18.14 -4.77 -6.30
C ASP A 36 -17.86 -4.06 -7.63
N TYR A 37 -16.86 -3.18 -7.65
CA TYR A 37 -16.32 -2.69 -8.92
C TYR A 37 -15.49 -3.77 -9.60
N LEU A 38 -15.62 -3.88 -10.92
CA LEU A 38 -14.86 -4.84 -11.74
C LEU A 38 -13.34 -4.65 -11.67
N ASP A 39 -12.89 -3.43 -11.36
CA ASP A 39 -11.48 -3.10 -11.29
C ASP A 39 -10.85 -3.34 -9.91
N ASN A 40 -11.61 -3.84 -8.92
CA ASN A 40 -11.11 -4.12 -7.56
C ASN A 40 -9.84 -4.97 -7.57
N GLU A 41 -9.83 -6.06 -8.34
CA GLU A 41 -8.69 -6.97 -8.40
C GLU A 41 -7.40 -6.25 -8.81
N PHE A 42 -7.49 -5.45 -9.88
CA PHE A 42 -6.36 -4.68 -10.37
C PHE A 42 -5.97 -3.57 -9.39
N ARG A 43 -6.95 -2.85 -8.82
CA ARG A 43 -6.70 -1.80 -7.82
C ARG A 43 -5.91 -2.36 -6.64
N PHE A 44 -6.35 -3.47 -6.07
CA PHE A 44 -5.72 -4.03 -4.90
C PHE A 44 -4.37 -4.70 -5.21
N SER A 45 -4.20 -5.28 -6.40
CA SER A 45 -2.88 -5.67 -6.89
C SER A 45 -1.92 -4.48 -7.00
N LEU A 46 -2.37 -3.36 -7.55
CA LEU A 46 -1.58 -2.12 -7.64
C LEU A 46 -1.24 -1.58 -6.25
N LEU A 47 -2.20 -1.57 -5.32
CA LEU A 47 -1.98 -1.18 -3.92
C LEU A 47 -0.88 -2.04 -3.27
N CYS A 48 -0.92 -3.36 -3.43
CA CYS A 48 0.09 -4.26 -2.87
C CYS A 48 1.48 -3.97 -3.42
N GLN A 49 1.60 -3.76 -4.73
CA GLN A 49 2.89 -3.46 -5.37
C GLN A 49 3.42 -2.09 -4.94
N ALA A 50 2.57 -1.06 -4.88
CA ALA A 50 2.94 0.26 -4.40
C ALA A 50 3.37 0.24 -2.92
N ALA A 51 2.68 -0.55 -2.09
CA ALA A 51 3.05 -0.73 -0.68
C ALA A 51 4.43 -1.37 -0.50
N LEU A 52 4.82 -2.29 -1.39
CA LEU A 52 6.16 -2.90 -1.39
C LEU A 52 7.25 -1.95 -1.90
N GLU A 53 6.93 -0.96 -2.73
CA GLU A 53 7.91 0.04 -3.17
C GLU A 53 8.10 1.17 -2.14
N ALA A 54 7.07 1.47 -1.35
CA ALA A 54 7.06 2.63 -0.46
C ALA A 54 8.25 2.68 0.52
N PRO A 55 8.60 1.59 1.26
CA PRO A 55 9.72 1.59 2.21
C PRO A 55 11.09 1.81 1.54
N ARG A 56 11.25 1.38 0.29
CA ARG A 56 12.51 1.45 -0.47
C ARG A 56 12.70 2.81 -1.14
N VAL A 57 11.63 3.34 -1.73
CA VAL A 57 11.72 4.47 -2.68
C VAL A 57 11.41 5.79 -2.00
N LEU A 58 10.51 5.81 -1.00
CA LEU A 58 10.09 7.07 -0.39
C LEU A 58 11.09 7.52 0.66
N ASP A 59 11.71 8.66 0.42
CA ASP A 59 12.45 9.41 1.43
C ASP A 59 11.47 10.14 2.34
N LEU A 60 11.37 9.71 3.60
CA LEU A 60 10.43 10.24 4.59
C LEU A 60 11.16 11.10 5.62
N ASN A 61 10.96 12.41 5.53
CA ASN A 61 11.72 13.41 6.26
C ASN A 61 10.88 14.09 7.35
N CYS A 62 9.73 13.49 7.69
CA CYS A 62 8.69 14.16 8.44
C CYS A 62 8.84 13.97 9.97
N SER A 63 9.76 13.11 10.41
CA SER A 63 10.08 12.86 11.81
C SER A 63 11.34 13.61 12.22
N LYS A 64 11.39 14.10 13.47
CA LYS A 64 12.62 14.67 14.03
C LYS A 64 13.72 13.62 14.22
N TYR A 65 13.33 12.35 14.37
CA TYR A 65 14.23 11.25 14.73
C TYR A 65 14.64 10.39 13.53
N PHE A 66 14.02 10.60 12.37
CA PHE A 66 14.22 9.76 11.20
C PHE A 66 14.07 10.59 9.92
N SER A 67 15.02 10.43 9.02
CA SER A 67 15.00 10.95 7.66
C SER A 67 15.65 9.90 6.77
N GLY A 68 15.01 9.56 5.66
CA GLY A 68 15.48 8.52 4.77
C GLY A 68 14.37 7.58 4.32
N PRO A 69 14.70 6.62 3.43
CA PRO A 69 13.86 5.46 3.19
C PRO A 69 13.88 4.51 4.39
N TYR A 70 12.76 3.84 4.66
CA TYR A 70 12.71 2.80 5.69
C TYR A 70 13.60 1.59 5.37
N GLY A 71 13.90 1.36 4.10
CA GLY A 71 14.80 0.30 3.65
C GLY A 71 14.11 -1.05 3.54
N GLU A 72 14.88 -2.13 3.73
CA GLU A 72 14.48 -3.50 3.40
C GLU A 72 14.24 -4.41 4.62
N ASP A 73 14.63 -3.99 5.82
CA ASP A 73 14.41 -4.77 7.05
C ASP A 73 13.14 -4.26 7.75
N VAL A 74 11.99 -4.67 7.21
CA VAL A 74 10.66 -4.15 7.61
C VAL A 74 9.65 -5.29 7.82
N LEU A 75 8.67 -5.05 8.68
CA LEU A 75 7.53 -5.95 8.91
C LEU A 75 6.28 -5.34 8.26
N PHE A 76 5.67 -6.07 7.33
CA PHE A 76 4.43 -5.72 6.67
C PHE A 76 3.23 -6.27 7.45
N ILE A 77 2.37 -5.38 7.92
CA ILE A 77 1.07 -5.74 8.53
C ILE A 77 -0.03 -5.48 7.50
N ALA A 78 -0.53 -6.56 6.90
CA ALA A 78 -1.57 -6.52 5.87
C ALA A 78 -2.96 -6.73 6.52
N ASN A 79 -3.84 -5.74 6.40
CA ASN A 79 -5.17 -5.76 7.01
C ASN A 79 -6.24 -6.18 6.01
N ASP A 80 -6.89 -7.33 6.28
CA ASP A 80 -7.98 -7.90 5.49
C ASP A 80 -7.54 -8.33 4.07
N TRP A 81 -8.49 -8.60 3.17
CA TRP A 81 -8.22 -9.16 1.85
C TRP A 81 -7.59 -8.17 0.85
N HIS A 82 -7.78 -6.86 1.00
CA HIS A 82 -7.28 -5.86 0.05
C HIS A 82 -5.75 -5.89 -0.15
N PRO A 83 -4.92 -6.01 0.90
CA PRO A 83 -3.47 -6.20 0.76
C PRO A 83 -3.03 -7.68 0.77
N ALA A 84 -3.93 -8.66 0.60
CA ALA A 84 -3.59 -10.08 0.78
C ALA A 84 -2.54 -10.63 -0.20
N LEU A 85 -2.26 -9.93 -1.30
CA LEU A 85 -1.23 -10.32 -2.27
C LEU A 85 0.18 -9.84 -1.88
N ILE A 86 0.35 -9.04 -0.81
CA ILE A 86 1.67 -8.59 -0.36
C ILE A 86 2.63 -9.76 -0.15
N PRO A 87 2.31 -10.82 0.62
CA PRO A 87 3.22 -11.95 0.81
C PRO A 87 3.59 -12.66 -0.49
N CYS A 88 2.64 -12.79 -1.42
CA CYS A 88 2.88 -13.42 -2.72
C CYS A 88 3.88 -12.60 -3.55
N TYR A 89 3.67 -11.29 -3.66
CA TYR A 89 4.60 -10.42 -4.40
C TYR A 89 5.96 -10.32 -3.70
N LEU A 90 5.97 -10.19 -2.37
CA LEU A 90 7.18 -10.14 -1.56
C LEU A 90 8.08 -11.35 -1.85
N ASN A 91 7.54 -12.56 -1.73
CA ASN A 91 8.30 -13.80 -1.91
C ASN A 91 8.70 -14.02 -3.37
N SER A 92 7.75 -13.91 -4.30
CA SER A 92 7.97 -14.31 -5.70
C SER A 92 8.77 -13.28 -6.51
N ARG A 93 8.66 -11.99 -6.21
CA ARG A 93 9.23 -10.91 -7.03
C ARG A 93 10.42 -10.21 -6.38
N TYR A 94 10.41 -10.05 -5.05
CA TYR A 94 11.44 -9.30 -4.34
C TYR A 94 12.46 -10.23 -3.69
N GLN A 95 12.03 -11.13 -2.81
CA GLN A 95 12.95 -12.04 -2.09
C GLN A 95 13.68 -13.00 -3.03
N SER A 96 13.01 -13.48 -4.08
CA SER A 96 13.64 -14.27 -5.14
C SER A 96 14.80 -13.55 -5.86
N ARG A 97 14.87 -12.21 -5.76
CA ARG A 97 15.91 -11.36 -6.35
C ARG A 97 16.88 -10.79 -5.30
N GLY A 98 16.84 -11.29 -4.07
CA GLY A 98 17.69 -10.83 -2.98
C GLY A 98 17.28 -9.46 -2.40
N ILE A 99 16.05 -9.03 -2.65
CA ILE A 99 15.46 -7.81 -2.07
C ILE A 99 14.53 -8.21 -0.92
N TYR A 100 14.48 -7.42 0.16
CA TYR A 100 13.60 -7.69 1.31
C TYR A 100 13.88 -9.06 1.96
N VAL A 101 15.16 -9.48 1.96
CA VAL A 101 15.58 -10.81 2.42
C VAL A 101 15.10 -11.12 3.83
N ASN A 102 15.11 -10.13 4.72
CA ASN A 102 14.72 -10.27 6.12
C ASN A 102 13.29 -9.78 6.41
N ALA A 103 12.62 -9.18 5.42
CA ALA A 103 11.28 -8.64 5.62
C ALA A 103 10.26 -9.76 5.84
N LYS A 104 9.21 -9.44 6.60
CA LYS A 104 8.15 -10.37 6.99
C LYS A 104 6.77 -9.81 6.74
#